data_AF-A0A1E4GUT3-F1
#
_entry.id   AF-A0A1E4GUT3-F1
#
_cell.length_a   1.000
_cell.length_b   1.000
_cell.length_c   1.000
_cell.angle_alpha   90.00
_cell.angle_beta   90.00
_cell.angle_gamma   90.00
#
_symmetry.space_group_name_H-M   'P 1'
#
loop_
_entity.id
_entity.type
_entity.pdbx_description
1 polymer ?
#
loop_
_entity_poly.entity_id
_entity_poly.type
_entity_poly.pdbx_seq_one_letter_code
_entity_poly.pdbx_strand_id
1 'polypeptide(L)'
;MKSKVLASAVAAASLAAGAALVAAPAQAAVIYAFESGIFAFDYVSPGYVTGPLFVDLPGNASCVAFGVTCEAQFYPSEVASSASDTLSFRHVYPSGLSIKAFFYFPTGAFSTPGAYEDVLTEAGEVIVRATLTVSGQPDPGTNPGAIPEPATWALMIGGFGLAGSALRRRRAVEAV
;
A
#
# COMPACT_ATOMS: atom_id res chain seq x y z
N MET A 1 54.91 -48.02 -35.26
CA MET A 1 53.75 -48.81 -34.76
C MET A 1 53.73 -48.66 -33.25
N LYS A 2 52.73 -48.14 -32.53
CA LYS A 2 51.35 -47.74 -32.77
C LYS A 2 51.00 -46.64 -31.74
N SER A 3 50.29 -45.61 -32.20
CA SER A 3 49.60 -44.59 -31.41
C SER A 3 48.45 -45.20 -30.58
N LYS A 4 48.23 -44.72 -29.35
CA LYS A 4 46.98 -44.88 -28.57
C LYS A 4 46.70 -43.54 -27.87
N VAL A 5 45.89 -42.68 -28.49
CA VAL A 5 44.43 -42.49 -28.28
C VAL A 5 44.15 -41.52 -27.12
N LEU A 6 43.73 -40.32 -27.51
CA LEU A 6 43.09 -39.29 -26.69
C LEU A 6 41.81 -39.84 -26.05
N ALA A 7 41.61 -39.56 -24.76
CA ALA A 7 40.29 -39.64 -24.12
C ALA A 7 39.91 -38.23 -23.65
N SER A 8 38.93 -37.68 -24.37
CA SER A 8 38.26 -36.41 -24.12
C SER A 8 37.45 -36.50 -22.83
N ALA A 9 37.64 -35.56 -21.90
CA ALA A 9 36.75 -35.36 -20.75
C ALA A 9 36.10 -33.98 -20.89
N VAL A 10 34.95 -33.97 -21.56
CA VAL A 10 34.01 -32.84 -21.57
C VAL A 10 33.33 -32.86 -20.19
N ALA A 11 33.79 -32.00 -19.28
CA ALA A 11 33.09 -31.73 -18.03
C ALA A 11 32.04 -30.65 -18.29
N ALA A 12 30.77 -31.07 -18.30
CA ALA A 12 29.61 -30.20 -18.38
C ALA A 12 29.54 -29.30 -17.14
N ALA A 13 29.77 -28.00 -17.31
CA ALA A 13 29.45 -26.99 -16.31
C ALA A 13 27.97 -26.65 -16.42
N SER A 14 27.20 -27.14 -15.45
CA SER A 14 25.78 -26.92 -15.24
C SER A 14 25.38 -25.43 -15.19
N LEU A 15 24.38 -25.06 -15.98
CA LEU A 15 23.68 -23.77 -15.91
C LEU A 15 22.98 -23.63 -14.54
N ALA A 16 23.43 -22.67 -13.72
CA ALA A 16 22.62 -22.13 -12.64
C ALA A 16 21.79 -20.96 -13.20
N ALA A 17 20.58 -21.27 -13.66
CA ALA A 17 19.57 -20.26 -13.93
C ALA A 17 19.09 -19.69 -12.59
N GLY A 18 19.71 -18.59 -12.15
CA GLY A 18 19.21 -17.80 -11.04
C GLY A 18 17.89 -17.14 -11.43
N ALA A 19 16.77 -17.75 -11.04
CA ALA A 19 15.48 -17.08 -11.07
C ALA A 19 15.53 -15.93 -10.06
N ALA A 20 15.80 -14.72 -10.53
CA ALA A 20 15.50 -13.51 -9.80
C ALA A 20 13.97 -13.45 -9.65
N LEU A 21 13.46 -13.95 -8.53
CA LEU A 21 12.16 -13.56 -8.02
C LEU A 21 12.26 -12.06 -7.75
N VAL A 22 11.91 -11.24 -8.74
CA VAL A 22 11.60 -9.83 -8.53
C VAL A 22 10.40 -9.84 -7.60
N ALA A 23 10.62 -9.59 -6.31
CA ALA A 23 9.56 -9.26 -5.40
C ALA A 23 8.82 -8.07 -6.01
N ALA A 24 7.55 -8.27 -6.38
CA ALA A 24 6.70 -7.16 -6.79
C ALA A 24 6.79 -6.10 -5.67
N PRO A 25 6.99 -4.81 -5.99
CA PRO A 25 7.01 -3.80 -4.95
C PRO A 25 5.67 -3.90 -4.23
N ALA A 26 5.70 -4.05 -2.90
CA ALA A 26 4.51 -3.91 -2.08
C ALA A 26 4.04 -2.47 -2.28
N GLN A 27 3.12 -2.26 -3.22
CA GLN A 27 2.53 -0.95 -3.48
C GLN A 27 1.88 -0.50 -2.16
N ALA A 28 2.19 0.72 -1.73
CA ALA A 28 1.64 1.30 -0.51
C ALA A 28 0.12 1.44 -0.67
N ALA A 29 -0.62 0.41 -0.25
CA ALA A 29 -2.07 0.42 -0.32
C ALA A 29 -2.63 1.38 0.74
N VAL A 30 -3.67 2.12 0.37
CA VAL A 30 -4.45 2.93 1.29
C VAL A 30 -5.74 2.17 1.58
N ILE A 31 -6.07 2.06 2.86
CA ILE A 31 -7.29 1.41 3.33
C ILE A 31 -8.24 2.50 3.80
N TYR A 32 -9.46 2.47 3.26
CA TYR A 32 -10.61 3.26 3.67
C TYR A 32 -11.57 2.32 4.40
N ALA A 33 -11.61 2.41 5.72
CA ALA A 33 -12.55 1.69 6.55
C ALA A 33 -13.66 2.65 6.98
N PHE A 34 -14.90 2.32 6.67
CA PHE A 34 -16.06 3.15 7.00
C PHE A 34 -17.06 2.37 7.83
N GLU A 35 -17.68 3.05 8.80
CA GLU A 35 -18.71 2.49 9.66
C GLU A 35 -19.74 3.57 10.00
N SER A 36 -21.04 3.24 9.95
CA SER A 36 -22.14 4.18 10.28
C SER A 36 -23.14 3.67 11.31
N GLY A 37 -22.85 2.52 11.93
CA GLY A 37 -23.79 1.75 12.76
C GLY A 37 -24.94 1.08 11.98
N ILE A 38 -25.22 1.53 10.75
CA ILE A 38 -26.23 0.95 9.84
C ILE A 38 -25.55 0.02 8.82
N PHE A 39 -24.37 0.40 8.35
CA PHE A 39 -23.54 -0.38 7.45
C PHE A 39 -22.07 0.06 7.56
N ALA A 40 -21.18 -0.80 7.08
CA ALA A 40 -19.74 -0.60 7.14
C ALA A 40 -19.10 -1.19 5.87
N PHE A 41 -17.97 -0.67 5.41
CA PHE A 41 -17.23 -1.30 4.33
C PHE A 41 -15.74 -0.97 4.45
N ASP A 42 -14.92 -1.87 3.91
CA ASP A 42 -13.50 -1.63 3.72
C ASP A 42 -13.20 -1.57 2.22
N TYR A 43 -12.47 -0.54 1.81
CA TYR A 43 -11.99 -0.39 0.45
C TYR A 43 -10.48 -0.18 0.45
N VAL A 44 -9.77 -0.99 -0.35
CA VAL A 44 -8.33 -0.90 -0.51
C VAL A 44 -8.03 -0.31 -1.87
N SER A 45 -7.33 0.82 -1.90
CA SER A 45 -6.87 1.47 -3.12
C SER A 45 -5.34 1.42 -3.24
N PRO A 46 -4.78 1.49 -4.47
CA PRO A 46 -3.33 1.57 -4.67
C PRO A 46 -2.69 2.88 -4.18
N GLY A 47 -3.49 3.86 -3.77
CA GLY A 47 -3.06 5.20 -3.36
C GLY A 47 -4.27 6.06 -2.98
N TYR A 48 -4.01 7.28 -2.49
CA TYR A 48 -5.10 8.14 -2.05
C TYR A 48 -6.09 8.50 -3.17
N VAL A 49 -7.37 8.56 -2.83
CA VAL A 49 -8.45 8.97 -3.73
C VAL A 49 -8.40 10.48 -3.91
N THR A 50 -7.98 10.93 -5.10
CA THR A 50 -7.85 12.35 -5.47
C THR A 50 -8.88 12.82 -6.48
N GLY A 51 -9.70 11.91 -7.01
CA GLY A 51 -10.82 12.25 -7.91
C GLY A 51 -12.05 11.38 -7.67
N PRO A 52 -13.18 11.68 -8.35
CA PRO A 52 -14.40 10.91 -8.25
C PRO A 52 -14.15 9.43 -8.54
N LEU A 53 -14.54 8.57 -7.61
CA LEU A 53 -14.31 7.14 -7.71
C LEU A 53 -15.56 6.36 -7.34
N PHE A 54 -15.93 5.41 -8.20
CA PHE A 54 -17.02 4.48 -7.99
C PHE A 54 -16.46 3.12 -7.60
N VAL A 55 -16.96 2.56 -6.51
CA VAL A 55 -16.54 1.29 -5.96
C VAL A 55 -17.77 0.40 -5.82
N ASP A 56 -17.81 -0.67 -6.61
CA ASP A 56 -18.77 -1.74 -6.42
C ASP A 56 -18.38 -2.53 -5.17
N LEU A 57 -19.28 -2.60 -4.19
CA LEU A 57 -19.05 -3.34 -2.95
C LEU A 57 -19.65 -4.74 -3.09
N PRO A 58 -18.83 -5.80 -3.23
CA PRO A 58 -19.35 -7.15 -3.38
C PRO A 58 -19.90 -7.68 -2.05
N GLY A 59 -21.14 -8.18 -2.10
CA GLY A 59 -21.71 -8.96 -1.01
C GLY A 59 -22.49 -8.18 0.05
N ASN A 60 -23.24 -8.94 0.84
CA ASN A 60 -24.19 -8.52 1.87
C ASN A 60 -23.56 -7.86 3.10
N ALA A 61 -22.25 -8.03 3.33
CA ALA A 61 -21.58 -7.54 4.54
C ALA A 61 -21.45 -6.01 4.55
N SER A 62 -21.33 -5.39 3.37
CA SER A 62 -21.08 -3.96 3.28
C SER A 62 -22.33 -3.07 3.34
N CYS A 63 -23.50 -3.71 3.29
CA CYS A 63 -24.83 -3.09 3.20
C CYS A 63 -25.90 -4.05 3.75
N VAL A 64 -25.67 -4.59 4.95
CA VAL A 64 -26.53 -5.65 5.53
C VAL A 64 -27.99 -5.20 5.66
N ALA A 65 -28.24 -3.90 5.78
CA ALA A 65 -29.57 -3.30 5.84
C ALA A 65 -30.31 -3.23 4.48
N PHE A 66 -29.63 -3.39 3.33
CA PHE A 66 -30.20 -3.08 2.01
C PHE A 66 -30.30 -4.27 1.02
N GLY A 67 -29.72 -5.43 1.31
CA GLY A 67 -30.12 -6.70 0.68
C GLY A 67 -29.69 -7.01 -0.77
N VAL A 68 -29.18 -6.05 -1.58
CA VAL A 68 -28.51 -6.29 -2.89
C VAL A 68 -27.56 -5.14 -3.24
N THR A 69 -26.65 -5.38 -4.21
CA THR A 69 -25.56 -4.52 -4.73
C THR A 69 -25.54 -3.07 -4.23
N CYS A 70 -24.47 -2.71 -3.53
CA CYS A 70 -24.21 -1.36 -3.07
C CYS A 70 -22.99 -0.78 -3.80
N GLU A 71 -23.12 0.47 -4.21
CA GLU A 71 -22.04 1.24 -4.81
C GLU A 71 -21.65 2.35 -3.83
N ALA A 72 -20.36 2.42 -3.47
CA ALA A 72 -19.77 3.54 -2.76
C ALA A 72 -19.15 4.51 -3.77
N GLN A 73 -19.36 5.79 -3.57
CA GLN A 73 -18.90 6.85 -4.46
C GLN A 73 -18.16 7.90 -3.64
N PHE A 74 -16.87 8.05 -3.92
CA PHE A 74 -16.02 9.04 -3.29
C PHE A 74 -16.02 10.31 -4.14
N TYR A 75 -16.30 11.45 -3.52
CA TYR A 75 -16.29 12.77 -4.15
C TYR A 75 -15.36 13.71 -3.37
N PRO A 76 -14.06 13.78 -3.73
CA PRO A 76 -13.13 14.71 -3.10
C PRO A 76 -13.55 16.17 -3.32
N SER A 77 -13.38 17.00 -2.30
CA SER A 77 -13.83 18.39 -2.27
C SER A 77 -13.20 19.24 -3.37
N GLU A 78 -11.93 18.95 -3.67
CA GLU A 78 -11.14 19.65 -4.70
C GLU A 78 -11.72 19.49 -6.10
N VAL A 79 -12.35 18.34 -6.39
CA VAL A 79 -12.89 18.03 -7.72
C VAL A 79 -14.38 18.32 -7.81
N ALA A 80 -15.11 18.18 -6.70
CA ALA A 80 -16.54 18.48 -6.64
C ALA A 80 -16.86 19.97 -6.40
N SER A 81 -15.85 20.82 -6.19
CA SER A 81 -16.02 22.21 -5.74
C SER A 81 -16.91 22.32 -4.49
N SER A 82 -16.89 21.28 -3.65
CA SER A 82 -17.67 21.20 -2.41
C SER A 82 -16.82 21.67 -1.24
N ALA A 83 -17.47 22.08 -0.16
CA ALA A 83 -16.78 22.48 1.08
C ALA A 83 -16.29 21.27 1.91
N SER A 84 -16.56 20.03 1.45
CA SER A 84 -16.31 18.79 2.17
C SER A 84 -16.04 17.63 1.21
N ASP A 85 -15.25 16.66 1.67
CA ASP A 85 -15.10 15.36 1.02
C ASP A 85 -16.39 14.58 1.26
N THR A 86 -17.07 14.18 0.19
CA THR A 86 -18.37 13.53 0.29
C THR A 86 -18.26 12.06 -0.07
N LEU A 87 -18.74 11.19 0.82
CA LEU A 87 -18.92 9.78 0.55
C LEU A 87 -20.40 9.50 0.35
N SER A 88 -20.76 9.00 -0.83
CA SER A 88 -22.14 8.67 -1.19
C SER A 88 -22.28 7.17 -1.33
N PHE A 89 -23.36 6.62 -0.77
CA PHE A 89 -23.77 5.25 -1.02
C PHE A 89 -25.00 5.25 -1.87
N ARG A 90 -25.03 4.38 -2.86
CA ARG A 90 -26.19 4.15 -3.70
C ARG A 90 -26.60 2.70 -3.60
N HIS A 91 -27.85 2.50 -3.19
CA HIS A 91 -28.52 1.21 -3.30
C HIS A 91 -29.58 1.30 -4.41
N VAL A 92 -29.68 0.25 -5.23
CA VAL A 92 -30.71 0.15 -6.28
C VAL A 92 -31.53 -1.12 -6.04
N TYR A 93 -32.82 -0.93 -5.75
CA TYR A 93 -33.76 -2.03 -5.55
C TYR A 93 -34.07 -2.75 -6.87
N PRO A 94 -34.52 -4.01 -6.83
CA PRO A 94 -35.01 -4.72 -8.01
C PRO A 94 -36.16 -3.99 -8.74
N SER A 95 -36.89 -3.12 -8.04
CA SER A 95 -37.93 -2.25 -8.60
C SER A 95 -37.39 -1.08 -9.44
N GLY A 96 -36.07 -0.87 -9.46
CA GLY A 96 -35.41 0.26 -10.11
C GLY A 96 -35.33 1.54 -9.26
N LEU A 97 -35.96 1.56 -8.08
CA LEU A 97 -35.82 2.66 -7.12
C LEU A 97 -34.39 2.68 -6.57
N SER A 98 -33.83 3.87 -6.36
CA SER A 98 -32.52 4.01 -5.70
C SER A 98 -32.59 4.91 -4.48
N ILE A 99 -32.00 4.46 -3.38
CA ILE A 99 -31.77 5.29 -2.18
C ILE A 99 -30.31 5.70 -2.16
N LYS A 100 -30.07 6.94 -1.73
CA LYS A 100 -28.73 7.47 -1.52
C LYS A 100 -28.55 7.93 -0.08
N ALA A 101 -27.40 7.61 0.50
CA ALA A 101 -26.94 8.19 1.76
C ALA A 101 -25.67 8.99 1.49
N PHE A 102 -25.53 10.14 2.17
CA PHE A 102 -24.40 11.03 2.03
C PHE A 102 -23.76 11.24 3.39
N PHE A 103 -22.43 11.19 3.41
CA PHE A 103 -21.61 11.50 4.57
C PHE A 103 -20.59 12.54 4.18
N TYR A 104 -20.36 13.49 5.07
CA TYR A 104 -19.53 14.66 4.81
C TYR A 104 -18.35 14.68 5.77
N PHE A 105 -17.15 14.61 5.20
CA PHE A 105 -15.90 14.66 5.93
C PHE A 105 -15.17 15.97 5.66
N PRO A 106 -14.26 16.38 6.56
CA PRO A 106 -13.39 17.53 6.31
C PRO A 106 -12.68 17.41 4.95
N THR A 107 -12.41 18.56 4.32
CA THR A 107 -11.66 18.61 3.05
C THR A 107 -10.32 17.90 3.17
N GLY A 108 -10.00 17.02 2.22
CA GLY A 108 -8.74 16.25 2.23
C GLY A 108 -8.74 15.04 3.16
N ALA A 109 -9.89 14.66 3.73
CA ALA A 109 -10.03 13.42 4.48
C ALA A 109 -9.66 12.19 3.63
N PHE A 110 -9.93 12.21 2.32
CA PHE A 110 -9.56 11.08 1.46
C PHE A 110 -8.07 11.01 1.12
N SER A 111 -7.31 12.08 1.32
CA SER A 111 -5.88 12.18 0.99
C SER A 111 -4.95 12.21 2.20
N THR A 112 -5.52 12.21 3.40
CA THR A 112 -4.77 12.32 4.65
C THR A 112 -5.09 11.14 5.56
N PRO A 113 -4.08 10.42 6.10
CA PRO A 113 -4.33 9.40 7.10
C PRO A 113 -4.94 9.99 8.36
N GLY A 114 -5.99 9.37 8.87
CA GLY A 114 -6.71 9.83 10.03
C GLY A 114 -8.03 9.10 10.24
N ALA A 115 -8.65 9.34 11.39
CA ALA A 115 -10.03 8.98 11.65
C ALA A 115 -10.88 10.26 11.59
N TYR A 116 -11.92 10.23 10.78
CA TYR A 116 -12.83 11.32 10.53
C TYR A 116 -14.23 10.89 10.92
N GLU A 117 -15.00 11.81 11.52
CA GLU A 117 -16.37 11.54 11.90
C GLU A 117 -17.33 12.50 11.19
N ASP A 118 -18.48 11.97 10.80
CA ASP A 118 -19.67 12.73 10.43
C ASP A 118 -20.79 12.40 11.41
N VAL A 119 -21.44 13.42 11.96
CA VAL A 119 -22.45 13.27 13.01
C VAL A 119 -23.71 14.01 12.58
N LEU A 120 -24.72 13.23 12.19
CA LEU A 120 -26.03 13.76 11.85
C LEU A 120 -26.84 13.91 13.14
N THR A 121 -27.21 15.15 13.42
CA THR A 121 -28.01 15.52 14.60
C THR A 121 -29.34 16.10 14.14
N GLU A 122 -30.45 15.62 14.69
CA GLU A 122 -31.79 16.17 14.47
C GLU A 122 -32.40 16.50 15.83
N ALA A 123 -33.03 17.68 15.95
CA ALA A 123 -33.57 18.16 17.22
C ALA A 123 -32.59 18.14 18.41
N GLY A 124 -31.28 18.20 18.16
CA GLY A 124 -30.24 18.14 19.19
C GLY A 124 -29.86 16.72 19.65
N GLU A 125 -30.46 15.69 19.04
CA GLU A 125 -30.13 14.29 19.28
C GLU A 125 -29.34 13.72 18.11
N VAL A 126 -28.32 12.91 18.43
CA VAL A 126 -27.50 12.27 17.40
C VAL A 126 -28.26 11.08 16.83
N ILE A 127 -28.61 11.17 15.54
CA ILE A 127 -29.34 10.12 14.83
C ILE A 127 -28.38 9.16 14.13
N VAL A 128 -27.30 9.68 13.55
CA VAL A 128 -26.28 8.85 12.88
C VAL A 128 -24.90 9.35 13.25
N ARG A 129 -24.00 8.40 13.53
CA ARG A 129 -22.56 8.63 13.61
C ARG A 129 -21.90 7.77 12.56
N ALA A 130 -21.13 8.39 11.69
CA ALA A 130 -20.29 7.70 10.74
C ALA A 130 -18.83 8.02 11.00
N THR A 131 -17.99 7.00 10.93
CA THR A 131 -16.54 7.08 11.08
C THR A 131 -15.90 6.59 9.80
N LEU A 132 -14.99 7.39 9.25
CA LEU A 132 -14.11 7.02 8.16
C LEU A 132 -12.68 7.00 8.69
N THR A 133 -12.05 5.84 8.66
CA THR A 133 -10.63 5.68 8.94
C THR A 133 -9.88 5.51 7.65
N VAL A 134 -8.96 6.42 7.40
CA VAL A 134 -8.02 6.37 6.27
C VAL A 134 -6.66 6.02 6.83
N SER A 135 -6.15 4.84 6.46
CA SER A 135 -4.80 4.44 6.79
C SER A 135 -4.02 4.22 5.50
N GLY A 136 -3.09 5.12 5.20
CA GLY A 136 -2.02 4.78 4.27
C GLY A 136 -1.10 3.77 4.94
N GLN A 137 -0.78 2.66 4.28
CA GLN A 137 0.42 1.91 4.66
C GLN A 137 1.58 2.91 4.56
N PRO A 138 2.35 3.17 5.64
CA PRO A 138 3.53 4.01 5.51
C PRO A 138 4.38 3.42 4.38
N ASP A 139 4.83 4.27 3.46
CA ASP A 139 5.67 3.83 2.36
C ASP A 139 6.85 3.05 2.97
N PRO A 140 7.09 1.79 2.56
CA PRO A 140 8.19 0.99 3.10
C PRO A 140 9.56 1.67 2.97
N GLY A 141 9.68 2.73 2.16
CA GLY A 141 10.87 3.57 2.01
C GLY A 141 10.95 4.81 2.91
N THR A 142 9.88 5.25 3.58
CA THR A 142 9.89 6.44 4.44
C THR A 142 9.66 6.06 5.90
N ASN A 143 10.63 5.35 6.47
CA ASN A 143 10.87 5.40 7.90
C ASN A 143 11.89 6.54 8.14
N PRO A 144 11.47 7.77 8.48
CA PRO A 144 12.37 8.92 8.67
C PRO A 144 13.40 8.74 9.81
N GLY A 145 13.47 7.56 10.43
CA GLY A 145 14.47 7.16 11.43
C GLY A 145 15.11 5.79 11.21
N ALA A 146 15.00 5.15 10.04
CA ALA A 146 15.74 3.92 9.76
C ALA A 146 17.24 4.22 9.60
N ILE A 147 17.92 4.35 10.73
CA ILE A 147 19.38 4.26 10.82
C ILE A 147 19.75 2.88 10.24
N PRO A 148 20.69 2.79 9.29
CA PRO A 148 21.11 1.50 8.75
C PRO A 148 21.48 0.60 9.92
N GLU A 149 20.96 -0.64 9.93
CA GLU A 149 21.13 -1.55 11.06
C GLU A 149 22.60 -1.65 11.49
N PRO A 150 22.93 -1.81 12.79
CA PRO A 150 24.30 -1.81 13.29
C PRO A 150 25.25 -2.75 12.53
N ALA A 151 24.72 -3.86 11.99
CA ALA A 151 25.45 -4.80 11.15
C ALA A 151 25.95 -4.19 9.83
N THR A 152 25.18 -3.30 9.21
CA THR A 152 25.53 -2.63 7.95
C THR A 152 26.72 -1.69 8.15
N TRP A 153 26.75 -0.95 9.27
CA TRP A 153 27.89 -0.10 9.62
C TRP A 153 29.14 -0.92 9.89
N ALA A 154 28.99 -2.03 10.60
CA ALA A 154 30.09 -2.95 10.86
C ALA A 154 30.66 -3.54 9.56
N LEU A 155 29.82 -3.91 8.60
CA LEU A 155 30.26 -4.39 7.29
C LEU A 155 30.99 -3.32 6.48
N MET A 156 30.48 -2.08 6.46
CA MET A 156 31.13 -0.95 5.78
C MET A 156 32.52 -0.69 6.37
N ILE A 157 32.60 -0.56 7.69
CA ILE A 157 33.87 -0.31 8.40
C ILE A 157 34.84 -1.46 8.20
N GLY A 158 34.36 -2.70 8.32
CA GLY A 158 35.15 -3.90 8.08
C GLY A 158 35.72 -3.96 6.66
N GLY A 159 34.89 -3.70 5.65
CA GLY A 159 35.31 -3.66 4.24
C GLY A 159 36.38 -2.60 3.96
N PHE A 160 36.18 -1.37 4.45
CA PHE A 160 37.16 -0.30 4.30
C PHE A 160 38.47 -0.59 5.05
N GLY A 161 38.39 -1.16 6.26
CA GLY A 161 39.57 -1.58 7.01
C GLY A 161 40.39 -2.64 6.28
N LEU A 162 39.73 -3.64 5.69
CA LEU A 162 40.37 -4.72 4.95
C LEU A 162 41.02 -4.19 3.66
N ALA A 163 40.31 -3.37 2.88
CA ALA A 163 40.85 -2.73 1.68
C ALA A 163 42.08 -1.86 2.00
N GLY A 164 42.00 -1.03 3.05
CA GLY A 164 43.12 -0.22 3.52
C GLY A 164 44.32 -1.05 3.97
N SER A 165 44.10 -2.19 4.62
CA SER A 165 45.17 -3.11 5.04
C SER A 165 45.89 -3.76 3.86
N ALA A 166 45.16 -4.11 2.80
CA ALA A 166 45.72 -4.72 1.59
C ALA A 166 46.62 -3.74 0.84
N LEU A 167 46.20 -2.47 0.72
CA LEU A 167 47.02 -1.41 0.09
C LEU A 167 48.32 -1.14 0.85
N ARG A 168 48.31 -1.17 2.19
CA ARG A 168 49.51 -0.98 3.00
C ARG A 168 50.50 -2.14 2.86
N ARG A 169 50.03 -3.39 2.76
CA ARG A 169 50.89 -4.57 2.53
C ARG A 169 51.65 -4.48 1.21
N ARG A 170 51.03 -3.97 0.14
CA ARG A 170 51.70 -3.84 -1.18
C ARG A 170 52.86 -2.86 -1.13
N ARG A 171 52.72 -1.73 -0.43
CA ARG A 171 53.80 -0.73 -0.28
C ARG A 171 54.98 -1.24 0.56
N ALA A 172 54.72 -2.12 1.53
CA ALA A 172 55.78 -2.72 2.32
C ALA A 172 56.66 -3.70 1.52
N VAL A 173 56.10 -4.31 0.47
CA VAL A 173 56.82 -5.24 -0.42
C VAL A 173 57.69 -4.51 -1.46
N GLU A 174 57.37 -3.26 -1.80
CA GLU A 174 58.22 -2.42 -2.68
C GLU A 174 59.40 -1.74 -1.95
N ALA A 175 59.44 -1.77 -0.61
CA ALA A 175 60.47 -1.10 0.18
C ALA A 175 61.66 -2.00 0.58
N VAL A 176 61.81 -3.17 -0.03
CA VAL A 176 62.91 -4.14 0.15
C VAL A 176 63.52 -4.46 -1.20
#